data_AF-A0A6C0KBN1-F1
#
_entry.id   AF-A0A6C0KBN1-F1
#
_cell.length_a   1.000
_cell.length_b   1.000
_cell.length_c   1.000
_cell.angle_alpha   90.00
_cell.angle_beta   90.00
_cell.angle_gamma   90.00
#
_symmetry.space_group_name_H-M   'P 1'
#
loop_
_entity.id
_entity.type
_entity.pdbx_description
1 polymer ?
#
loop_
_entity_poly.entity_id
_entity_poly.type
_entity_poly.pdbx_seq_one_letter_code
_entity_poly.pdbx_strand_id
1 'polypeptide(L)'
;MVGSLPYDDRKGCPPNYRQRKSYTSKSGHRVHSRCVRSTSVYKESGASYTRRQQRKQSARLHAIGKTAIRKSLKCPPGKIQRRGYVRKFATTVRRKGYTVRKASGKVYRIYPEKEDVYVKPSCVKDPGLPGKGPGKGQGFSLLRRGELKKYGYVYDESEEKRHAALKLAEKEFGALGVYRKLDAVAKLSKRTVPEASKVFTKDREWIRAHYSLKAF
;
A
#
# COMPACT_ATOMS: atom_id res chain seq x y z
N MET A 1 2.19 18.01 31.99
CA MET A 1 2.34 18.08 30.51
C MET A 1 3.77 17.73 30.16
N VAL A 2 4.02 16.63 29.43
CA VAL A 2 5.40 16.25 29.07
C VAL A 2 5.83 17.09 27.87
N GLY A 3 6.71 18.06 28.12
CA GLY A 3 7.13 19.09 27.16
C GLY A 3 8.00 18.58 26.00
N SER A 4 8.17 19.41 24.97
CA SER A 4 9.05 19.11 23.84
C SER A 4 10.52 19.12 24.24
N LEU A 5 11.25 18.05 23.93
CA LEU A 5 12.68 17.90 24.23
C LEU A 5 13.53 18.59 23.13
N PRO A 6 14.74 19.08 23.44
CA PRO A 6 15.68 19.52 22.42
C PRO A 6 16.05 18.36 21.48
N TYR A 7 16.34 18.67 20.21
CA TYR A 7 16.80 17.69 19.23
C TYR A 7 18.33 17.60 19.26
N ASP A 8 18.86 16.38 19.29
CA ASP A 8 20.29 16.09 19.18
C ASP A 8 20.57 15.51 17.78
N ASP A 9 21.47 16.14 17.01
CA ASP A 9 21.79 15.70 15.64
C ASP A 9 22.53 14.34 15.60
N ARG A 10 23.30 14.01 16.65
CA ARG A 10 24.07 12.77 16.73
C ARG A 10 23.20 11.61 17.23
N LYS A 11 22.41 11.84 18.27
CA LYS A 11 21.59 10.81 18.94
C LYS A 11 20.18 10.71 18.35
N GLY A 12 19.69 11.76 17.70
CA GLY A 12 18.31 11.85 17.22
C GLY A 12 17.31 12.07 18.36
N CYS A 13 16.05 11.71 18.11
CA CYS A 13 15.02 11.76 19.14
C CYS A 13 14.96 10.45 19.94
N PRO A 14 14.65 10.52 21.25
CA PRO A 14 14.44 9.34 22.07
C PRO A 14 13.22 8.52 21.59
N PRO A 15 13.10 7.25 22.02
CA PRO A 15 11.94 6.42 21.71
C PRO A 15 10.61 7.13 22.03
N ASN A 16 9.61 6.96 21.16
CA ASN A 16 8.29 7.63 21.23
C ASN A 16 8.29 9.16 21.00
N TYR A 17 9.41 9.73 20.52
CA TYR A 17 9.47 11.10 20.04
C TYR A 17 9.82 11.14 18.55
N ARG A 18 9.36 12.18 17.87
CA ARG A 18 9.73 12.49 16.48
C ARG A 18 10.30 13.90 16.37
N GLN A 19 11.21 14.08 15.43
CA GLN A 19 11.78 15.39 15.14
C GLN A 19 10.71 16.27 14.48
N ARG A 20 10.41 17.40 15.10
CA ARG A 20 9.72 18.54 14.47
C ARG A 20 10.80 19.39 13.80
N LYS A 21 10.67 19.61 12.48
CA LYS A 21 11.59 20.47 11.73
C LYS A 21 11.52 21.90 12.27
N SER A 22 12.62 22.65 12.14
CA SER A 22 12.61 24.07 12.42
C SER A 22 11.65 24.81 11.48
N TYR A 23 10.98 25.83 11.98
CA TYR A 23 10.08 26.69 11.21
C TYR A 23 10.10 28.11 11.80
N THR A 24 9.66 29.08 11.01
CA THR A 24 9.46 30.46 11.49
C THR A 24 8.03 30.63 11.96
N SER A 25 7.83 31.13 13.18
CA SER A 25 6.50 31.43 13.71
C SER A 25 5.85 32.58 12.94
N LYS A 26 4.53 32.75 13.11
CA LYS A 26 3.81 33.91 12.56
C LYS A 26 4.37 35.25 13.06
N SER A 27 4.94 35.26 14.27
CA SER A 27 5.61 36.42 14.88
C SER A 27 7.06 36.62 14.42
N GLY A 28 7.56 35.83 13.45
CA GLY A 28 8.90 35.98 12.88
C GLY A 28 10.03 35.26 13.63
N HIS A 29 9.76 34.67 14.81
CA HIS A 29 10.78 33.94 15.56
C HIS A 29 11.08 32.57 14.93
N ARG A 30 12.36 32.25 14.77
CA ARG A 30 12.80 30.93 14.32
C ARG A 30 12.70 29.92 15.45
N VAL A 31 11.79 28.96 15.31
CA VAL A 31 11.66 27.82 16.23
C VAL A 31 12.61 26.72 15.77
N HIS A 32 13.58 26.38 16.61
CA HIS A 32 14.54 25.30 16.34
C HIS A 32 13.87 23.92 16.29
N SER A 33 14.56 22.95 15.70
CA SER A 33 14.14 21.56 15.70
C SER A 33 14.04 21.02 17.13
N ARG A 34 12.94 20.33 17.43
CA ARG A 34 12.69 19.72 18.75
C ARG A 34 12.11 18.34 18.60
N CYS A 35 12.30 17.51 19.61
CA CYS A 35 11.64 16.22 19.74
C CYS A 35 10.27 16.43 20.38
N VAL A 36 9.22 16.10 19.63
CA VAL A 36 7.83 16.13 20.11
C VAL A 36 7.32 14.71 20.27
N ARG A 37 6.47 14.46 21.28
CA ARG A 37 5.91 13.12 21.51
C ARG A 37 5.18 12.65 20.25
N SER A 38 5.45 11.43 19.81
CA SER A 38 4.80 10.86 18.64
C SER A 38 3.35 10.54 18.99
N THR A 39 2.41 11.13 18.26
CA THR A 39 0.99 10.76 18.31
C THR A 39 0.67 9.55 17.42
N SER A 40 1.68 9.00 16.72
CA SER A 40 1.50 7.85 15.85
C SER A 40 2.32 6.67 16.35
N VAL A 41 1.77 5.47 16.18
CA VAL A 41 2.47 4.19 16.43
C VAL A 41 3.64 3.93 15.47
N TYR A 42 3.82 4.77 14.46
CA TYR A 42 4.89 4.61 13.48
C TYR A 42 6.16 5.35 13.87
N LYS A 43 7.30 4.67 13.66
CA LYS A 43 8.65 5.25 13.80
C LYS A 43 8.92 6.45 12.89
N GLU A 44 8.27 6.51 11.72
CA GLU A 44 8.43 7.61 10.76
C GLU A 44 7.09 8.14 10.26
N SER A 45 7.06 9.40 9.83
CA SER A 45 5.87 10.03 9.24
C SER A 45 5.44 9.35 7.94
N GLY A 46 4.16 9.45 7.59
CA GLY A 46 3.62 8.92 6.33
C GLY A 46 4.30 9.52 5.09
N ALA A 47 4.71 10.79 5.15
CA ALA A 47 5.45 11.46 4.07
C ALA A 47 6.87 10.90 3.90
N SER A 48 7.59 10.67 5.02
CA SER A 48 8.92 10.03 4.99
C SER A 48 8.83 8.62 4.44
N TYR A 49 7.87 7.83 4.92
CA TYR A 49 7.63 6.48 4.43
C TYR A 49 7.35 6.47 2.93
N THR A 50 6.42 7.31 2.46
CA THR A 50 6.07 7.45 1.04
C THR A 50 7.30 7.80 0.20
N ARG A 51 8.08 8.81 0.61
CA ARG A 51 9.30 9.22 -0.09
C ARG A 51 10.33 8.09 -0.16
N ARG A 52 10.54 7.36 0.95
CA ARG A 52 11.46 6.22 1.03
C ARG A 52 11.02 5.08 0.10
N GLN A 53 9.73 4.75 0.08
CA GLN A 53 9.19 3.73 -0.83
C GLN A 53 9.29 4.15 -2.30
N GLN A 54 8.95 5.40 -2.62
CA GLN A 54 9.10 5.94 -3.97
C GLN A 54 10.56 5.91 -4.44
N ARG A 55 11.51 6.26 -3.58
CA ARG A 55 12.96 6.16 -3.89
C ARG A 55 13.39 4.72 -4.16
N LYS A 56 12.91 3.74 -3.38
CA LYS A 56 13.19 2.31 -3.62
C LYS A 56 12.59 1.85 -4.95
N GLN A 57 11.37 2.28 -5.25
CA GLN A 57 10.69 1.96 -6.51
C GLN A 57 11.43 2.60 -7.69
N SER A 58 11.79 3.88 -7.62
CA SER A 58 12.53 4.56 -8.69
C SER A 58 13.91 3.93 -8.90
N ALA A 59 14.66 3.64 -7.85
CA ALA A 59 15.95 2.95 -7.94
C ALA A 59 15.81 1.58 -8.63
N ARG A 60 14.78 0.80 -8.28
CA ARG A 60 14.48 -0.46 -8.95
C ARG A 60 14.15 -0.25 -10.43
N LEU A 61 13.36 0.77 -10.78
CA LEU A 61 13.04 1.09 -12.16
C LEU A 61 14.28 1.53 -12.96
N HIS A 62 15.17 2.33 -12.35
CA HIS A 62 16.44 2.73 -12.95
C HIS A 62 17.39 1.55 -13.14
N ALA A 63 17.46 0.62 -12.19
CA ALA A 63 18.27 -0.60 -12.31
C ALA A 63 17.79 -1.52 -13.44
N ILE A 64 16.47 -1.60 -13.66
CA ILE A 64 15.87 -2.41 -14.75
C ILE A 64 16.15 -1.80 -16.14
N GLY A 65 16.34 -0.49 -16.24
CA GLY A 65 16.53 0.22 -17.51
C GLY A 65 17.96 0.20 -18.08
N LYS A 66 18.95 -0.34 -17.35
CA LYS A 66 20.34 -0.39 -17.83
C LYS A 66 20.62 -1.55 -18.80
N THR A 67 19.68 -2.47 -18.98
CA THR A 67 19.74 -3.50 -20.03
C THR A 67 18.69 -3.22 -21.10
N ALA A 68 19.16 -2.61 -22.20
CA ALA A 68 18.47 -2.34 -23.46
C ALA A 68 17.24 -1.41 -23.38
N ILE A 69 17.36 -0.25 -24.02
CA ILE A 69 16.25 0.62 -24.43
C ILE A 69 15.37 -0.20 -25.39
N ARG A 70 14.41 -0.95 -24.86
CA ARG A 70 13.45 -1.70 -25.67
C ARG A 70 12.35 -0.74 -26.10
N LYS A 71 12.23 -0.50 -27.41
CA LYS A 71 11.16 0.26 -28.09
C LYS A 71 9.83 0.07 -27.34
N SER A 72 9.23 1.16 -26.87
CA SER A 72 7.90 1.11 -26.25
C SER A 72 6.90 0.60 -27.28
N LEU A 73 6.17 -0.47 -26.94
CA LEU A 73 5.12 -1.02 -27.79
C LEU A 73 3.97 0.00 -27.85
N LYS A 74 3.65 0.53 -29.03
CA LYS A 74 2.46 1.39 -29.20
C LYS A 74 1.22 0.53 -28.99
N CYS A 75 0.51 0.77 -27.89
CA CYS A 75 -0.73 0.05 -27.60
C CYS A 75 -1.93 0.76 -28.21
N PRO A 76 -2.94 0.00 -28.67
CA PRO A 76 -4.18 0.59 -29.17
C PRO A 76 -4.93 1.33 -28.04
N PRO A 77 -5.86 2.24 -28.38
CA PRO A 77 -6.68 2.94 -27.39
C PRO A 77 -7.34 1.98 -26.38
N GLY A 78 -7.35 2.35 -25.10
CA GLY A 78 -7.88 1.52 -24.01
C GLY A 78 -6.96 0.38 -23.53
N LYS A 79 -5.75 0.25 -24.07
CA LYS A 79 -4.72 -0.66 -23.58
C LYS A 79 -3.45 0.09 -23.17
N ILE A 80 -2.76 -0.43 -22.16
CA ILE A 80 -1.45 0.06 -21.71
C ILE A 80 -0.37 -1.00 -21.96
N GLN A 81 0.86 -0.54 -22.19
CA GLN A 81 2.00 -1.45 -22.30
C GLN A 81 2.35 -2.00 -20.92
N ARG A 82 2.06 -3.27 -20.68
CA ARG A 82 2.60 -3.99 -19.52
C ARG A 82 4.09 -4.23 -19.76
N ARG A 83 4.93 -3.82 -18.82
CA ARG A 83 6.37 -4.13 -18.84
C ARG A 83 6.59 -5.64 -18.80
N GLY A 84 7.65 -6.09 -19.47
CA GLY A 84 8.11 -7.47 -19.33
C GLY A 84 8.55 -7.73 -17.89
N TYR A 85 8.31 -8.93 -17.39
CA TYR A 85 8.69 -9.31 -16.03
C TYR A 85 9.07 -10.79 -15.98
N VAL A 86 9.88 -11.15 -15.00
CA VAL A 86 10.19 -12.56 -14.70
C VAL A 86 9.07 -13.10 -13.82
N ARG A 87 8.32 -14.08 -14.34
CA ARG A 87 7.33 -14.83 -13.58
C ARG A 87 8.03 -15.99 -12.90
N LYS A 88 7.95 -16.05 -11.57
CA LYS A 88 8.41 -17.21 -10.79
C LYS A 88 7.25 -18.16 -10.51
N PHE A 89 7.48 -19.45 -10.66
CA PHE A 89 6.53 -20.51 -10.37
C PHE A 89 6.84 -21.12 -9.00
N ALA A 90 5.82 -21.16 -8.14
CA ALA A 90 5.94 -21.88 -6.87
C ALA A 90 6.14 -23.38 -7.12
N THR A 91 6.82 -24.07 -6.20
CA THR A 91 7.04 -25.52 -6.25
C THR A 91 5.74 -26.31 -6.39
N THR A 92 4.67 -25.86 -5.74
CA THR A 92 3.33 -26.44 -5.85
C THR A 92 2.75 -26.34 -7.25
N VAL A 93 2.96 -25.22 -7.95
CA VAL A 93 2.48 -25.00 -9.33
C VAL A 93 3.27 -25.85 -10.32
N ARG A 94 4.58 -26.06 -10.08
CA ARG A 94 5.40 -26.97 -10.91
C ARG A 94 4.96 -28.43 -10.76
N ARG A 95 4.71 -28.88 -9.53
CA ARG A 95 4.28 -30.26 -9.24
C ARG A 95 2.84 -30.54 -9.67
N LYS A 96 1.91 -29.64 -9.33
CA LYS A 96 0.47 -29.86 -9.57
C LYS A 96 0.03 -29.33 -10.93
N GLY A 97 0.75 -28.40 -11.55
CA GLY A 97 0.31 -27.72 -12.78
C GLY A 97 -0.84 -26.74 -12.56
N TYR A 98 -1.15 -25.94 -13.58
CA TYR A 98 -2.28 -25.00 -13.61
C TYR A 98 -3.11 -25.18 -14.88
N THR A 99 -4.40 -24.85 -14.82
CA THR A 99 -5.30 -25.00 -15.96
C THR A 99 -5.36 -23.73 -16.82
N VAL A 100 -5.42 -23.92 -18.14
CA VAL A 100 -5.62 -22.85 -19.12
C VAL A 100 -6.80 -23.23 -20.01
N ARG A 101 -7.78 -22.35 -20.09
CA ARG A 101 -8.91 -22.47 -21.01
C ARG A 101 -8.61 -21.65 -22.27
N LYS A 102 -8.56 -22.31 -23.43
CA LYS A 102 -8.40 -21.62 -24.72
C LYS A 102 -9.73 -21.05 -25.20
N ALA A 103 -9.69 -20.12 -26.16
CA ALA A 103 -10.88 -19.55 -26.78
C ALA A 103 -11.77 -20.62 -27.44
N SER A 104 -11.18 -21.73 -27.89
CA SER A 104 -11.88 -22.90 -28.43
C SER A 104 -12.61 -23.76 -27.38
N GLY A 105 -12.64 -23.34 -26.11
CA GLY A 105 -13.30 -24.05 -25.01
C GLY A 105 -12.48 -25.19 -24.39
N LYS A 106 -11.47 -25.72 -25.10
CA LYS A 106 -10.58 -26.79 -24.60
C LYS A 106 -9.80 -26.33 -23.36
N VAL A 107 -9.77 -27.18 -22.33
CA VAL A 107 -9.05 -26.95 -21.07
C VAL A 107 -7.79 -27.82 -21.05
N TYR A 108 -6.63 -27.20 -20.82
CA TYR A 108 -5.35 -27.88 -20.71
C TYR A 108 -4.79 -27.71 -19.31
N ARG A 109 -4.10 -28.72 -18.78
CA ARG A 109 -3.31 -28.61 -17.56
C ARG A 109 -1.83 -28.53 -17.92
N ILE A 110 -1.17 -27.45 -17.49
CA ILE A 110 0.21 -27.12 -17.86
C ILE A 110 1.10 -27.23 -16.62
N TYR A 111 2.24 -27.91 -16.78
CA TYR A 111 3.26 -28.08 -15.74
C TYR A 111 4.52 -27.30 -16.14
N PRO A 112 4.85 -26.19 -15.46
CA PRO A 112 6.09 -25.47 -15.73
C PRO A 112 7.32 -26.31 -15.42
N GLU A 113 8.18 -26.52 -16.41
CA GLU A 113 9.48 -27.18 -16.23
C GLU A 113 10.43 -26.31 -15.40
N LYS A 114 10.53 -25.03 -15.78
CA LYS A 114 11.44 -24.05 -15.18
C LYS A 114 10.84 -23.36 -13.96
N GLU A 115 11.71 -22.95 -13.04
CA GLU A 115 11.31 -22.15 -11.88
C GLU A 115 10.84 -20.75 -12.28
N ASP A 116 11.40 -20.18 -13.34
CA ASP A 116 10.97 -18.89 -13.84
C ASP A 116 10.93 -18.81 -15.37
N VAL A 117 10.13 -17.86 -15.85
CA VAL A 117 9.98 -17.53 -17.27
C VAL A 117 9.90 -16.02 -17.41
N TYR A 118 10.71 -15.46 -18.31
CA TYR A 118 10.59 -14.06 -18.70
C TYR A 118 9.36 -13.87 -19.60
N VAL A 119 8.37 -13.14 -19.07
CA VAL A 119 7.17 -12.76 -19.81
C VAL A 119 7.45 -11.47 -20.58
N LYS A 120 7.42 -11.53 -21.90
CA LYS A 120 7.62 -10.37 -22.79
C LYS A 120 6.60 -9.25 -22.50
N PRO A 121 6.96 -7.98 -22.77
CA PRO A 121 6.00 -6.88 -22.68
C PRO A 121 4.85 -7.09 -23.68
N SER A 122 3.63 -6.73 -23.29
CA SER A 122 2.44 -6.89 -24.13
C SER A 122 1.41 -5.81 -23.79
N CYS A 123 0.52 -5.49 -24.71
CA CYS A 123 -0.61 -4.60 -24.42
C CYS A 123 -1.65 -5.34 -23.56
N VAL A 124 -1.99 -4.76 -22.42
CA VAL A 124 -3.04 -5.25 -21.52
C VAL A 124 -4.15 -4.22 -21.43
N LYS A 125 -5.39 -4.66 -21.13
CA LYS A 125 -6.49 -3.73 -20.83
C LYS A 125 -6.04 -2.80 -19.71
N ASP A 126 -6.26 -1.49 -19.86
CA ASP A 126 -5.99 -0.55 -18.78
C ASP A 126 -7.05 -0.73 -17.68
N PRO A 127 -6.71 -1.25 -16.48
CA PRO A 127 -7.68 -1.34 -15.39
C PRO A 127 -7.97 0.05 -14.79
N GLY A 128 -7.08 1.03 -15.03
CA GLY A 128 -7.19 2.40 -14.57
C GLY A 128 -8.07 3.27 -15.46
N LEU A 129 -8.36 4.48 -14.99
CA LEU A 129 -8.85 5.54 -15.88
C LEU A 129 -7.62 6.18 -16.54
N PRO A 130 -7.60 6.34 -17.87
CA PRO A 130 -6.50 7.03 -18.56
C PRO A 130 -6.20 8.39 -17.91
N GLY A 131 -4.94 8.64 -17.57
CA GLY A 131 -4.51 9.89 -16.93
C GLY A 131 -4.91 10.07 -15.47
N LYS A 132 -5.49 9.06 -14.78
CA LYS A 132 -5.89 9.17 -13.37
C LYS A 132 -5.12 8.22 -12.45
N GLY A 133 -4.03 8.75 -11.92
CA GLY A 133 -3.54 8.47 -10.57
C GLY A 133 -3.50 9.82 -9.84
N PRO A 134 -3.53 9.85 -8.50
CA PRO A 134 -3.45 11.15 -7.85
C PRO A 134 -2.12 11.82 -8.22
N GLY A 135 -2.14 13.13 -8.52
CA GLY A 135 -0.96 13.92 -8.84
C GLY A 135 0.10 13.85 -7.73
N LYS A 136 1.32 14.37 -7.98
CA LYS A 136 2.37 14.41 -6.94
C LYS A 136 1.84 15.11 -5.68
N GLY A 137 1.73 14.37 -4.58
CA GLY A 137 1.22 14.88 -3.29
C GLY A 137 -0.30 14.84 -3.13
N GLN A 138 -1.05 14.46 -4.17
CA GLN A 138 -2.46 14.14 -4.07
C GLN A 138 -2.62 12.65 -3.70
N GLY A 139 -3.76 12.27 -3.12
CA GLY A 139 -4.10 10.88 -2.80
C GLY A 139 -3.66 10.41 -1.41
N PHE A 140 -4.08 9.20 -1.07
CA PHE A 140 -3.76 8.59 0.21
C PHE A 140 -2.24 8.32 0.30
N SER A 141 -1.65 8.53 1.48
CA SER A 141 -0.29 8.04 1.74
C SER A 141 -0.23 6.53 1.46
N LEU A 142 0.90 6.02 0.96
CA LEU A 142 1.03 4.59 0.67
C LEU A 142 0.64 3.78 1.91
N LEU A 143 -0.34 2.89 1.74
CA LEU A 143 -0.72 1.94 2.79
C LEU A 143 0.49 1.06 3.11
N ARG A 144 0.78 0.88 4.40
CA ARG A 144 1.84 -0.04 4.81
C ARG A 144 1.30 -1.45 4.70
N ARG A 145 2.15 -2.37 4.21
CA ARG A 145 1.74 -3.74 3.95
C ARG A 145 1.46 -4.46 5.27
N GLY A 146 0.32 -5.15 5.34
CA GLY A 146 0.02 -6.13 6.39
C GLY A 146 -0.51 -5.57 7.71
N GLU A 147 -0.87 -4.28 7.79
CA GLU A 147 -1.25 -3.65 9.07
C GLU A 147 -2.53 -4.17 9.71
N LEU A 148 -3.56 -4.46 8.92
CA LEU A 148 -4.77 -5.11 9.46
C LEU A 148 -4.59 -6.64 9.48
N LYS A 149 -3.83 -7.17 8.51
CA LYS A 149 -3.58 -8.62 8.41
C LYS A 149 -2.82 -9.18 9.62
N LYS A 150 -1.93 -8.40 10.26
CA LYS A 150 -1.24 -8.82 11.49
C LYS A 150 -2.18 -9.12 12.66
N TYR A 151 -3.42 -8.62 12.63
CA TYR A 151 -4.46 -8.92 13.62
C TYR A 151 -5.44 -9.98 13.16
N GLY A 152 -5.18 -10.66 12.04
CA GLY A 152 -6.06 -11.69 11.49
C GLY A 152 -7.16 -11.16 10.57
N TYR A 153 -7.15 -9.87 10.20
CA TYR A 153 -8.17 -9.34 9.30
C TYR A 153 -7.97 -9.83 7.86
N VAL A 154 -8.96 -10.55 7.34
CA VAL A 154 -9.05 -11.05 5.96
C VAL A 154 -10.50 -10.86 5.49
N TYR A 155 -10.70 -10.30 4.29
CA TYR A 155 -12.07 -9.96 3.84
C TYR A 155 -12.91 -11.18 3.46
N ASP A 156 -12.25 -12.31 3.12
CA ASP A 156 -12.90 -13.59 2.80
C ASP A 156 -13.36 -14.37 4.05
N GLU A 157 -13.02 -13.91 5.26
CA GLU A 157 -13.43 -14.57 6.51
C GLU A 157 -14.82 -14.10 6.99
N SER A 158 -15.41 -14.84 7.94
CA SER A 158 -16.71 -14.49 8.55
C SER A 158 -16.69 -13.12 9.22
N GLU A 159 -17.87 -12.49 9.29
CA GLU A 159 -18.03 -11.15 9.85
C GLU A 159 -17.51 -11.05 11.30
N GLU A 160 -17.81 -12.06 12.11
CA GLU A 160 -17.36 -12.16 13.50
C GLU A 160 -15.83 -12.12 13.62
N LYS A 161 -15.12 -12.93 12.81
CA LYS A 161 -13.65 -12.96 12.79
C LYS A 161 -13.08 -11.63 12.33
N ARG A 162 -13.69 -11.01 11.31
CA ARG A 162 -13.28 -9.69 10.82
C ARG A 162 -13.42 -8.64 11.92
N HIS A 163 -14.56 -8.56 12.59
CA HIS A 163 -14.79 -7.59 13.67
C HIS A 163 -13.90 -7.84 14.88
N ALA A 164 -13.63 -9.11 15.23
CA ALA A 164 -12.66 -9.47 16.27
C ALA A 164 -11.25 -8.95 15.94
N ALA A 165 -10.79 -9.15 14.70
CA ALA A 165 -9.51 -8.61 14.24
C ALA A 165 -9.48 -7.07 14.27
N LEU A 166 -10.60 -6.41 13.94
CA LEU A 166 -10.69 -4.96 13.99
C LEU A 166 -10.67 -4.41 15.42
N LYS A 167 -11.29 -5.10 16.39
CA LYS A 167 -11.19 -4.77 17.83
C LYS A 167 -9.74 -4.80 18.31
N LEU A 168 -8.94 -5.76 17.84
CA LEU A 168 -7.51 -5.82 18.15
C LEU A 168 -6.73 -4.69 17.47
N ALA A 169 -7.06 -4.38 16.21
CA ALA A 169 -6.42 -3.30 15.47
C ALA A 169 -6.71 -1.91 16.05
N GLU A 170 -7.90 -1.73 16.62
CA GLU A 170 -8.35 -0.49 17.27
C GLU A 170 -7.44 -0.14 18.45
N LYS A 171 -7.03 -1.12 19.27
CA LYS A 171 -6.14 -0.88 20.41
C LYS A 171 -4.79 -0.24 20.04
N GLU A 172 -4.27 -0.54 18.84
CA GLU A 172 -3.00 0.05 18.38
C GLU A 172 -3.21 1.32 17.53
N PHE A 173 -4.15 1.30 16.58
CA PHE A 173 -4.29 2.38 15.60
C PHE A 173 -5.38 3.40 15.97
N GLY A 174 -6.21 3.10 16.95
CA GLY A 174 -7.49 3.72 17.25
C GLY A 174 -8.54 3.56 16.16
N ALA A 175 -9.79 3.85 16.54
CA ALA A 175 -10.94 3.77 15.65
C ALA A 175 -10.77 4.59 14.35
N LEU A 176 -10.30 5.84 14.45
CA LEU A 176 -10.07 6.68 13.27
C LEU A 176 -8.97 6.12 12.35
N GLY A 177 -7.93 5.52 12.92
CA GLY A 177 -6.84 4.90 12.17
C GLY A 177 -7.31 3.67 11.40
N VAL A 178 -8.07 2.79 12.05
CA VAL A 178 -8.69 1.61 11.44
C VAL A 178 -9.67 2.02 10.34
N TYR A 179 -10.56 2.98 10.63
CA TYR A 179 -11.53 3.51 9.67
C TYR A 179 -10.86 3.99 8.38
N ARG A 180 -9.81 4.82 8.49
CA ARG A 180 -9.08 5.37 7.33
C ARG A 180 -8.40 4.29 6.50
N LYS A 181 -7.92 3.21 7.13
CA LYS A 181 -7.32 2.07 6.43
C LYS A 181 -8.35 1.31 5.62
N LEU A 182 -9.50 0.98 6.24
CA LEU A 182 -10.59 0.30 5.56
C LEU A 182 -11.15 1.14 4.41
N ASP A 183 -11.34 2.45 4.62
CA ASP A 183 -11.78 3.39 3.59
C ASP A 183 -10.83 3.43 2.39
N ALA A 184 -9.52 3.52 2.65
CA ALA A 184 -8.52 3.55 1.60
C ALA A 184 -8.52 2.24 0.78
N VAL A 185 -8.55 1.08 1.45
CA VAL A 185 -8.55 -0.21 0.75
C VAL A 185 -9.85 -0.41 -0.03
N ALA A 186 -11.02 -0.02 0.52
CA ALA A 186 -12.30 -0.06 -0.18
C ALA A 186 -12.26 0.74 -1.49
N LYS A 187 -11.77 1.99 -1.45
CA LYS A 187 -11.66 2.85 -2.63
C LYS A 187 -10.69 2.28 -3.67
N LEU A 188 -9.57 1.71 -3.23
CA LEU A 188 -8.56 1.12 -4.12
C LEU A 188 -9.06 -0.18 -4.76
N SER A 189 -9.85 -0.99 -4.06
CA SER A 189 -10.34 -2.28 -4.57
C SER A 189 -11.62 -2.17 -5.39
N LYS A 190 -12.34 -1.04 -5.36
CA LYS A 190 -13.65 -0.86 -6.04
C LYS A 190 -13.71 -1.36 -7.49
N ARG A 191 -12.63 -1.19 -8.26
CA ARG A 191 -12.56 -1.63 -9.67
C ARG A 191 -11.91 -2.99 -9.86
N THR A 192 -10.93 -3.34 -9.03
CA THR A 192 -10.12 -4.55 -9.21
C THR A 192 -10.75 -5.77 -8.55
N VAL A 193 -11.37 -5.59 -7.38
CA VAL A 193 -12.04 -6.63 -6.59
C VAL A 193 -13.28 -6.01 -5.93
N PRO A 194 -14.40 -5.86 -6.67
CA PRO A 194 -15.60 -5.19 -6.17
C PRO A 194 -16.21 -5.82 -4.92
N GLU A 195 -16.17 -7.15 -4.81
CA GLU A 195 -16.67 -7.89 -3.64
C GLU A 195 -15.90 -7.49 -2.37
N ALA A 196 -14.56 -7.50 -2.43
CA ALA A 196 -13.73 -7.04 -1.32
C ALA A 196 -14.03 -5.57 -0.98
N SER A 197 -14.23 -4.70 -1.98
CA SER A 197 -14.62 -3.30 -1.75
C SER A 197 -15.91 -3.16 -0.94
N LYS A 198 -16.92 -3.99 -1.21
CA LYS A 198 -18.18 -3.98 -0.45
C LYS A 198 -17.94 -4.38 1.00
N VAL A 199 -17.16 -5.45 1.24
CA VAL A 199 -16.81 -5.92 2.59
C VAL A 199 -16.05 -4.84 3.38
N PHE A 200 -15.00 -4.25 2.80
CA PHE A 200 -14.26 -3.16 3.45
C PHE A 200 -15.14 -1.95 3.76
N THR A 201 -16.12 -1.66 2.90
CA THR A 201 -17.08 -0.56 3.13
C THR A 201 -18.00 -0.88 4.30
N LYS A 202 -18.56 -2.10 4.36
CA LYS A 202 -19.39 -2.56 5.49
C LYS A 202 -18.63 -2.51 6.81
N ASP A 203 -17.43 -3.06 6.84
CA ASP A 203 -16.61 -3.08 8.05
C ASP A 203 -16.18 -1.66 8.48
N ARG A 204 -15.96 -0.75 7.52
CA ARG A 204 -15.70 0.68 7.80
C ARG A 204 -16.90 1.35 8.45
N GLU A 205 -18.12 1.12 7.95
CA GLU A 205 -19.34 1.66 8.55
C GLU A 205 -19.59 1.07 9.94
N TRP A 206 -19.30 -0.22 10.13
CA TRP A 206 -19.37 -0.85 11.45
C TRP A 206 -18.46 -0.13 12.47
N ILE A 207 -17.22 0.20 12.09
CA ILE A 207 -16.32 1.00 12.96
C ILE A 207 -16.89 2.38 13.27
N ARG A 208 -17.49 3.05 12.27
CA ARG A 208 -18.13 4.37 12.46
C ARG A 208 -19.31 4.30 13.44
N ALA A 209 -20.09 3.22 13.40
CA ALA A 209 -21.24 3.03 14.27
C ALA A 209 -20.86 2.65 15.70
N HIS A 210 -19.80 1.88 15.90
CA HIS A 210 -19.43 1.32 17.21
C HIS A 210 -18.39 2.15 17.98
N TYR A 211 -17.70 3.09 17.34
CA TYR A 211 -16.59 3.83 17.96
C TYR A 211 -16.63 5.33 17.65
N SER A 212 -16.14 6.13 18.60
CA SER A 212 -15.95 7.57 18.39
C SER A 212 -14.70 7.83 17.54
N LEU A 213 -14.90 8.42 16.36
CA LEU A 213 -13.82 8.72 15.41
C LEU A 213 -13.07 10.01 15.79
N LYS A 214 -12.38 10.02 16.94
CA LYS A 214 -11.54 11.14 17.38
C LYS A 214 -10.09 11.00 16.91
N ALA A 215 -9.46 12.13 16.61
CA ALA A 215 -8.01 12.16 16.40
C ALA A 215 -7.31 12.19 17.76
N PHE A 216 -6.26 11.36 17.93
CA PHE A 216 -5.39 11.37 19.11
C PHE A 216 -4.47 12.60 19.16
#